data_AF-A0AA90P3R5-F1
#
_entry.id   AF-A0AA90P3R5-F1
#
_cell.length_a   1.000
_cell.length_b   1.000
_cell.length_c   1.000
_cell.angle_alpha   90.00
_cell.angle_beta   90.00
_cell.angle_gamma   90.00
#
_symmetry.space_group_name_H-M   'P 1'
#
loop_
_entity.id
_entity.type
_entity.pdbx_description
1 polymer ?
#
loop_
_entity_poly.entity_id
_entity_poly.type
_entity_poly.pdbx_seq_one_letter_code
_entity_poly.pdbx_strand_id
1 'polypeptide(L)'
;MKNRIKTKMIKILSGNRETRLPVQVADTQRKREKGLMFVGKLPENEGMLFVYSEKIYGGFWMKNTFIPSSIAFIDSRWGNSKNT
;
A
#
# COMPACT_ATOMS: atom_id res chain seq x y z
N MET A 1 14.33 -4.11 19.27
CA MET A 1 14.57 -3.39 17.99
C MET A 1 13.86 -4.07 16.79
N LYS A 2 12.52 -4.24 16.79
CA LYS A 2 11.76 -5.00 15.76
C LYS A 2 10.79 -4.15 14.90
N ASN A 3 10.95 -2.84 14.85
CA ASN A 3 9.96 -1.92 14.26
C ASN A 3 10.34 -1.27 12.92
N ARG A 4 11.35 -1.80 12.21
CA ARG A 4 11.73 -1.24 10.90
C ARG A 4 10.68 -1.59 9.85
N ILE A 5 10.14 -0.57 9.19
CA ILE A 5 9.30 -0.76 8.00
C ILE A 5 10.17 -1.38 6.91
N LYS A 6 9.68 -2.44 6.29
CA LYS A 6 10.39 -3.16 5.22
C LYS A 6 9.90 -2.64 3.87
N THR A 7 10.80 -2.48 2.93
CA THR A 7 10.47 -2.22 1.54
C THR A 7 10.40 -3.54 0.77
N LYS A 8 9.39 -3.72 -0.07
CA LYS A 8 9.25 -4.83 -1.01
C LYS A 8 8.99 -4.28 -2.41
N MET A 9 9.46 -4.98 -3.43
CA MET A 9 9.10 -4.68 -4.81
C MET A 9 7.78 -5.39 -5.14
N ILE A 10 6.77 -4.65 -5.60
CA ILE A 10 5.56 -5.24 -6.15
C ILE A 10 5.50 -5.02 -7.67
N LYS A 11 4.75 -5.89 -8.35
CA LYS A 11 4.44 -5.76 -9.76
C LYS A 11 2.96 -5.41 -9.90
N ILE A 12 2.68 -4.38 -10.67
CA ILE A 12 1.34 -3.98 -11.06
C ILE A 12 1.20 -4.30 -12.54
N LEU A 13 0.23 -5.16 -12.87
CA LEU A 13 -0.08 -5.56 -14.23
C LEU A 13 -1.34 -4.82 -14.68
N SER A 14 -1.28 -4.14 -15.83
CA SER A 14 -2.42 -3.45 -16.44
C SER A 14 -2.40 -3.69 -17.95
N GLY A 15 -3.26 -4.60 -18.42
CA GLY A 15 -3.18 -5.16 -19.77
C GLY A 15 -1.80 -5.78 -20.02
N ASN A 16 -1.10 -5.30 -21.05
CA ASN A 16 0.25 -5.75 -21.41
C ASN A 16 1.38 -4.99 -20.68
N ARG A 17 1.04 -4.05 -19.80
CA ARG A 17 2.02 -3.23 -19.07
C ARG A 17 2.34 -3.85 -17.70
N GLU A 18 3.62 -4.12 -17.45
CA GLU A 18 4.17 -4.39 -16.11
C GLU A 18 4.83 -3.11 -15.58
N THR A 19 4.40 -2.65 -14.40
CA THR A 19 5.07 -1.58 -13.64
C THR A 19 5.61 -2.15 -12.33
N ARG A 20 6.86 -1.83 -11.99
CA ARG A 20 7.48 -2.22 -10.72
C ARG A 20 7.47 -1.06 -9.76
N LEU A 21 6.95 -1.28 -8.56
CA LEU A 21 6.83 -0.25 -7.53
C LEU A 21 7.46 -0.74 -6.22
N PRO A 22 8.55 -0.13 -5.74
CA PRO A 22 9.00 -0.32 -4.36
C PRO A 22 7.95 0.24 -3.39
N VAL A 23 7.50 -0.60 -2.47
CA VAL A 23 6.50 -0.24 -1.46
C VAL A 23 6.97 -0.57 -0.07
N GLN A 24 6.72 0.35 0.85
CA GLN A 24 6.85 0.13 2.28
C GLN A 24 5.68 -0.72 2.78
N VAL A 25 5.94 -1.75 3.57
CA VAL A 25 4.88 -2.69 4.02
C VAL A 25 4.40 -2.34 5.43
N ALA A 26 3.12 -2.00 5.52
CA ALA A 26 2.38 -1.77 6.76
C ALA A 26 1.47 -2.97 7.07
N ASP A 27 2.06 -4.00 7.69
CA ASP A 27 1.44 -5.30 8.04
C ASP A 27 0.93 -5.37 9.49
N THR A 28 1.33 -4.45 10.35
CA THR A 28 0.87 -4.35 11.74
C THR A 28 -0.03 -3.14 11.94
N GLN A 29 -0.93 -3.19 12.93
CA GLN A 29 -1.83 -2.07 13.26
C GLN A 29 -1.06 -0.75 13.43
N ARG A 30 0.00 -0.75 14.23
CA ARG A 30 0.85 0.43 14.45
C ARG A 30 1.47 0.99 13.17
N LYS A 31 1.88 0.15 12.22
CA LYS A 31 2.42 0.61 10.93
C LYS A 31 1.32 1.21 10.06
N ARG A 32 0.13 0.61 10.06
CA ARG A 32 -1.03 1.08 9.29
C ARG A 32 -1.54 2.43 9.80
N GLU A 33 -1.68 2.59 11.11
CA GLU A 33 -2.10 3.85 11.73
C GLU A 33 -1.11 4.99 11.46
N LYS A 34 0.20 4.69 11.47
CA LYS A 34 1.23 5.66 11.11
C LYS A 34 1.13 6.06 9.63
N GLY A 35 0.92 5.10 8.74
CA GLY A 35 0.84 5.35 7.29
C GLY A 35 1.99 6.22 6.79
N LEU A 36 1.64 7.24 5.99
CA LEU A 36 2.56 8.26 5.48
C LEU A 36 2.56 9.56 6.32
N MET A 37 2.11 9.51 7.58
CA MET A 37 2.14 10.68 8.47
C MET A 37 3.56 11.24 8.56
N PHE A 38 3.65 12.55 8.44
CA PHE A 38 4.90 13.32 8.52
C PHE A 38 5.93 13.00 7.42
N VAL A 39 5.52 12.32 6.35
CA VAL A 39 6.37 12.15 5.15
C VAL A 39 6.29 13.44 4.33
N GLY A 40 7.40 14.18 4.26
CA GLY A 40 7.47 15.45 3.53
C GLY A 40 7.59 15.31 2.01
N LYS A 41 8.06 14.16 1.52
CA LYS A 41 8.15 13.85 0.09
C LYS A 41 8.08 12.33 -0.11
N LEU A 42 7.27 11.90 -1.06
CA LEU A 42 7.24 10.52 -1.56
C LEU A 42 7.73 10.55 -3.01
N PRO A 43 8.80 9.82 -3.35
CA PRO A 43 9.22 9.68 -4.74
C PRO A 43 8.10 9.12 -5.62
N GLU A 44 8.06 9.54 -6.88
CA GLU A 44 6.97 9.19 -7.83
C GLU A 44 6.80 7.68 -8.03
N ASN A 45 7.87 6.92 -7.85
CA ASN A 45 7.89 5.46 -7.96
C ASN A 45 7.97 4.77 -6.59
N GLU A 46 7.49 5.38 -5.52
CA GLU A 46 7.42 4.76 -4.20
C GLU A 46 6.01 4.80 -3.64
N GLY A 47 5.70 3.86 -2.75
CA GLY A 47 4.40 3.82 -2.09
C GLY A 47 4.41 3.08 -0.77
N MET A 48 3.23 2.92 -0.19
CA MET A 48 3.01 2.09 0.99
C MET A 48 1.90 1.08 0.70
N LEU A 49 2.17 -0.18 1.04
CA LEU A 49 1.22 -1.28 0.95
C LEU A 49 0.66 -1.60 2.34
N PHE A 50 -0.64 -1.39 2.50
CA PHE A 50 -1.38 -1.71 3.73
C PHE A 50 -1.94 -3.13 3.60
N VAL A 51 -1.48 -4.03 4.47
CA VAL A 51 -1.89 -5.44 4.45
C VAL A 51 -2.80 -5.72 5.62
N TYR A 52 -3.94 -6.35 5.33
CA TYR A 52 -4.92 -6.80 6.31
C TYR A 52 -5.06 -8.32 6.19
N SER A 53 -5.19 -9.02 7.32
CA SER A 53 -5.39 -10.47 7.35
C SER A 53 -6.82 -10.87 6.98
N GLU A 54 -7.76 -9.94 7.07
CA GLU A 54 -9.18 -10.15 6.84
C GLU A 54 -9.76 -8.99 6.03
N LYS A 55 -10.95 -9.19 5.47
CA LYS A 55 -11.69 -8.14 4.76
C LYS A 55 -12.03 -7.03 5.76
N ILE A 56 -11.69 -5.80 5.41
CA ILE A 56 -12.00 -4.63 6.24
C ILE A 56 -13.01 -3.72 5.56
N TYR A 57 -13.88 -3.13 6.37
CA TYR A 57 -14.78 -2.04 6.00
C TYR A 57 -14.31 -0.80 6.75
N GLY A 58 -13.18 -0.25 6.31
CA GLY A 58 -12.53 0.90 6.93
C GLY A 58 -12.15 1.95 5.89
N GLY A 59 -11.96 3.18 6.35
CA GLY A 59 -11.49 4.30 5.52
C GLY A 59 -10.04 4.65 5.83
N PHE A 60 -9.40 5.33 4.89
CA PHE A 60 -8.16 6.06 5.16
C PHE A 60 -8.50 7.47 5.60
N TRP A 61 -7.71 7.99 6.52
CA TRP A 61 -7.67 9.40 6.87
C TRP A 61 -6.36 10.02 6.43
N MET A 62 -6.37 11.32 6.13
CA MET A 62 -5.16 12.05 5.71
C MET A 62 -4.58 12.91 6.84
N LYS A 63 -4.86 12.55 8.10
CA LYS A 63 -4.35 13.28 9.27
C LYS A 63 -2.82 13.35 9.19
N ASN A 64 -2.25 14.55 9.25
CA ASN A 64 -0.80 14.80 9.19
C ASN A 64 -0.09 14.25 7.94
N THR A 65 -0.81 14.08 6.81
CA THR A 65 -0.22 13.68 5.53
C THR A 65 -0.12 14.91 4.63
N PHE A 66 1.11 15.32 4.33
CA PHE A 66 1.39 16.59 3.62
C PHE A 66 1.36 16.46 2.10
N ILE A 67 1.42 15.23 1.60
CA ILE A 67 1.46 14.93 0.18
C ILE A 67 0.06 14.48 -0.30
N PRO A 68 -0.45 15.02 -1.42
CA PRO A 68 -1.61 14.41 -2.07
C PRO A 68 -1.25 13.00 -2.51
N SER A 69 -2.15 12.03 -2.32
CA SER A 69 -1.91 10.63 -2.63
C SER A 69 -3.18 9.96 -3.15
N SER A 70 -3.02 9.07 -4.13
CA SER A 70 -4.09 8.20 -4.60
C SER A 70 -4.08 6.89 -3.81
N ILE A 71 -5.26 6.35 -3.52
CA ILE A 71 -5.43 5.10 -2.77
C ILE A 71 -6.20 4.12 -3.65
N ALA A 72 -5.63 2.94 -3.87
CA ALA A 72 -6.29 1.83 -4.53
C ALA A 72 -6.58 0.73 -3.52
N PHE A 73 -7.82 0.24 -3.49
CA PHE A 73 -8.23 -0.88 -2.64
C PHE A 73 -8.21 -2.16 -3.46
N ILE A 74 -7.59 -3.20 -2.91
CA ILE A 74 -7.45 -4.52 -3.55
C ILE A 74 -8.09 -5.54 -2.62
N ASP A 75 -9.05 -6.30 -3.11
CA ASP A 75 -9.67 -7.39 -2.37
C ASP A 75 -8.89 -8.71 -2.58
N SER A 76 -9.19 -9.72 -1.76
CA SER A 76 -8.55 -11.03 -1.83
C SER A 76 -8.90 -11.86 -3.08
N ARG A 77 -9.87 -11.41 -3.90
CA ARG A 77 -10.25 -12.08 -5.15
C ARG A 77 -9.35 -11.68 -6.31
N TRP A 78 -8.54 -10.63 -6.16
CA TRP A 78 -7.53 -10.22 -7.13
C TRP A 78 -6.51 -11.36 -7.37
N GLY A 79 -6.55 -11.95 -8.57
CA GLY A 79 -5.70 -13.10 -8.96
C GLY A 79 -6.39 -14.47 -8.96
N ASN A 80 -7.61 -14.57 -8.43
CA ASN A 80 -8.43 -15.79 -8.50
C ASN A 80 -9.36 -15.83 -9.73
N SER A 81 -9.32 -14.81 -10.60
CA SER A 81 -9.94 -14.88 -11.92
C SER A 81 -9.08 -15.74 -12.85
N LYS A 82 -9.15 -17.06 -12.67
CA LYS A 82 -8.96 -17.98 -13.80
C LYS A 82 -10.32 -18.04 -14.50
N ASN A 83 -10.43 -17.38 -15.66
CA ASN A 83 -11.55 -17.46 -16.60
C ASN A 83 -12.97 -17.36 -16.01
N THR A 84 -13.53 -16.17 -16.02
CA THR A 84 -14.95 -16.00 -16.40
C THR A 84 -15.03 -14.96 -17.51
#